data_AF-A0A6L3AK33-F1
#
_entry.id   AF-A0A6L3AK33-F1
#
_cell.length_a   1.000
_cell.length_b   1.000
_cell.length_c   1.000
_cell.angle_alpha   90.00
_cell.angle_beta   90.00
_cell.angle_gamma   90.00
#
_symmetry.space_group_name_H-M   'P 1'
#
loop_
_entity.id
_entity.type
_entity.pdbx_description
1 polymer ?
#
loop_
_entity_poly.entity_id
_entity_poly.type
_entity_poly.pdbx_seq_one_letter_code
_entity_poly.pdbx_strand_id
1 'polypeptide(L)'
;MNNVNVIDNRNINIFTIAKKNLTIWILFLFTCISMILPTEIVSVLMFFYFMCWFILSGFRIQRGLFYLFIPMAVFMIIGILGSYGNIPFNVVKDIWYVGTSVLALIVGYVLMLHIRDLKSLFRIILISAAICSFYHISKIIIDPSLLNQSINEIRGDAGKGYFLSVLAIVIIAAAHRSKINITKNRWFVRITFVLCMFSLILSFSRTLWVSLLIMGLVIYDLLNLKKLKNIMLLIGIIIFFALLVTMMPESEQVGSKKTFMGKTARSFQETIVKNYKEKKDINSNWRGFEAFKALQTYLAGGVIQYIIGSGFGTLIDLGFYIELGGVTQRYIPYLHNGYMYILVKTGIIGICIYIFYFYKLIRYGKMHALSMNSYIHLAGKLIVAISLVILVTTLVISGFFNKGSFLPIIIILGSLIAYIGNIKNPFIPRKPILMACQSGRI
;
A
#
# COMPACT_ATOMS: atom_id res chain seq x y z
N MET A 1 55.70 -9.32 24.11
CA MET A 1 54.64 -9.72 23.17
C MET A 1 53.29 -9.38 23.80
N ASN A 2 52.60 -8.38 23.27
CA ASN A 2 51.15 -8.42 23.01
C ASN A 2 50.75 -7.04 22.45
N ASN A 3 50.77 -6.98 21.12
CA ASN A 3 50.16 -5.93 20.34
C ASN A 3 48.67 -5.87 20.69
N VAL A 4 48.29 -4.91 21.52
CA VAL A 4 46.89 -4.52 21.65
C VAL A 4 46.56 -3.75 20.37
N ASN A 5 45.93 -4.45 19.43
CA ASN A 5 45.36 -3.87 18.22
C ASN A 5 44.38 -2.76 18.65
N VAL A 6 44.84 -1.51 18.52
CA VAL A 6 43.98 -0.34 18.51
C VAL A 6 43.07 -0.49 17.29
N ILE A 7 41.84 -0.95 17.51
CA ILE A 7 40.82 -0.97 16.47
C ILE A 7 40.55 0.50 16.12
N ASP A 8 41.14 0.95 15.01
CA ASP A 8 41.04 2.31 14.48
C ASP A 8 39.56 2.72 14.40
N ASN A 9 39.21 3.89 14.95
CA ASN A 9 37.87 4.48 14.86
C ASN A 9 37.36 4.58 13.42
N ARG A 10 38.28 4.57 12.42
CA ARG A 10 37.93 4.43 10.99
C ARG A 10 37.20 3.13 10.69
N ASN A 11 37.59 2.00 11.29
CA ASN A 11 36.96 0.71 11.04
C ASN A 11 35.52 0.65 11.57
N ILE A 12 35.25 1.20 12.76
CA ILE A 12 33.89 1.23 13.35
C ILE A 12 32.94 2.10 12.50
N ASN A 13 33.44 3.23 11.98
CA ASN A 13 32.69 4.10 11.07
C ASN A 13 32.44 3.42 9.71
N ILE A 14 33.43 2.70 9.16
CA ILE A 14 33.27 1.95 7.91
C ILE A 14 32.20 0.85 8.07
N PHE A 15 32.22 0.09 9.18
CA PHE A 15 31.23 -0.96 9.43
C PHE A 15 29.81 -0.42 9.61
N THR A 16 29.63 0.73 10.27
CA THR A 16 28.31 1.37 10.41
C THR A 16 27.80 1.97 9.09
N ILE A 17 28.68 2.56 8.28
CA ILE A 17 28.35 3.07 6.94
C ILE A 17 28.00 1.92 5.98
N ALA A 18 28.76 0.83 5.98
CA ALA A 18 28.50 -0.36 5.16
C ALA A 18 27.12 -0.97 5.49
N LYS A 19 26.76 -1.07 6.78
CA LYS A 19 25.43 -1.52 7.22
C LYS A 19 24.30 -0.59 6.73
N LYS A 20 24.50 0.73 6.77
CA LYS A 20 23.53 1.70 6.24
C LYS A 20 23.35 1.56 4.73
N ASN A 21 24.43 1.44 3.97
CA ASN A 21 24.39 1.28 2.52
C ASN A 21 23.69 -0.03 2.11
N LEU A 22 24.01 -1.14 2.78
CA LEU A 22 23.32 -2.42 2.56
C LEU A 22 21.81 -2.28 2.83
N THR A 23 21.41 -1.61 3.91
CA THR A 23 20.00 -1.39 4.23
C THR A 23 19.29 -0.55 3.16
N ILE A 24 19.97 0.47 2.62
CA ILE A 24 19.46 1.29 1.50
C ILE A 24 19.19 0.41 0.27
N TRP A 25 20.11 -0.49 -0.06
CA TRP A 25 19.95 -1.43 -1.18
C TRP A 25 18.80 -2.42 -0.95
N ILE A 26 18.64 -2.93 0.28
CA ILE A 26 17.53 -3.82 0.63
C ILE A 26 16.18 -3.09 0.49
N LEU A 27 16.09 -1.84 0.97
CA LEU A 27 14.87 -1.05 0.80
C LEU A 27 14.57 -0.79 -0.68
N PHE A 28 15.58 -0.41 -1.46
CA PHE A 28 15.44 -0.25 -2.91
C PHE A 28 14.92 -1.54 -3.56
N LEU A 29 15.53 -2.68 -3.24
CA LEU A 29 15.12 -3.99 -3.74
C LEU A 29 13.66 -4.26 -3.40
N PHE A 30 13.23 -4.14 -2.14
CA PHE A 30 11.83 -4.40 -1.78
C PHE A 30 10.83 -3.43 -2.43
N THR A 31 11.23 -2.19 -2.76
CA THR A 31 10.34 -1.27 -3.50
C THR A 31 10.20 -1.61 -4.98
N CYS A 32 11.17 -2.30 -5.58
CA CYS A 32 11.17 -2.65 -7.01
C CYS A 32 10.80 -4.11 -7.30
N ILE A 33 11.09 -5.03 -6.38
CA ILE A 33 11.03 -6.47 -6.62
C ILE A 33 9.61 -6.99 -6.86
N SER A 34 8.60 -6.29 -6.35
CA SER A 34 7.18 -6.60 -6.60
C SER A 34 6.75 -6.42 -8.06
N MET A 35 7.66 -5.97 -8.94
CA MET A 35 7.43 -5.83 -10.39
C MET A 35 7.83 -7.07 -11.18
N ILE A 36 8.74 -7.85 -10.61
CA ILE A 36 9.38 -8.97 -11.31
C ILE A 36 8.97 -10.27 -10.64
N LEU A 37 8.92 -10.29 -9.31
CA LEU A 37 8.61 -11.49 -8.55
C LEU A 37 7.13 -11.55 -8.12
N PRO A 38 6.54 -12.75 -8.10
CA PRO A 38 5.25 -13.01 -7.47
C PRO A 38 5.24 -12.54 -6.00
N THR A 39 4.08 -12.09 -5.53
CA THR A 39 3.92 -11.56 -4.17
C THR A 39 4.27 -12.59 -3.10
N GLU A 40 4.04 -13.87 -3.38
CA GLU A 40 4.39 -15.02 -2.56
C GLU A 40 5.89 -14.98 -2.23
N ILE A 41 6.74 -14.90 -3.25
CA ILE A 41 8.20 -14.88 -3.08
C ILE A 41 8.62 -13.62 -2.33
N VAL A 42 8.08 -12.46 -2.69
CA VAL A 42 8.41 -11.19 -2.01
C VAL A 42 8.04 -11.25 -0.53
N SER A 43 6.89 -11.84 -0.19
CA SER A 43 6.44 -11.99 1.19
C SER A 43 7.37 -12.90 2.02
N VAL A 44 7.87 -13.99 1.43
CA VAL A 44 8.85 -14.89 2.05
C VAL A 44 10.17 -14.17 2.30
N LEU A 45 10.66 -13.40 1.31
CA LEU A 45 11.90 -12.62 1.46
C LEU A 45 11.77 -11.55 2.56
N MET A 46 10.63 -10.87 2.62
CA MET A 46 10.33 -9.91 3.69
C MET A 46 10.26 -10.59 5.07
N PHE A 47 9.68 -11.79 5.14
CA PHE A 47 9.55 -12.54 6.39
C PHE A 47 10.92 -12.98 6.87
N PHE A 48 11.75 -13.53 5.98
CA PHE A 48 13.13 -13.91 6.28
C PHE A 48 13.94 -12.69 6.76
N TYR A 49 13.86 -11.56 6.06
CA TYR A 49 14.51 -10.33 6.49
C TYR A 49 14.06 -9.90 7.90
N PHE A 50 12.75 -9.92 8.18
CA PHE A 50 12.21 -9.58 9.49
C PHE A 50 12.70 -10.55 10.58
N MET A 51 12.68 -11.86 10.32
CA MET A 51 13.18 -12.88 11.25
C MET A 51 14.67 -12.70 11.55
N CYS A 52 15.50 -12.51 10.53
CA CYS A 52 16.93 -12.23 10.72
C CYS A 52 17.13 -10.98 11.57
N TRP A 53 16.41 -9.89 11.28
CA TRP A 53 16.50 -8.68 12.10
C TRP A 53 16.06 -8.92 13.54
N PHE A 54 14.97 -9.67 13.76
CA PHE A 54 14.42 -9.95 15.09
C PHE A 54 15.35 -10.81 15.95
N ILE A 55 15.99 -11.82 15.35
CA ILE A 55 17.01 -12.63 16.04
C ILE A 55 18.24 -11.77 16.35
N LEU A 56 18.73 -11.00 15.37
CA LEU A 56 19.90 -10.14 15.55
C LEU A 56 19.65 -8.98 16.53
N SER A 57 18.39 -8.58 16.76
CA SER A 57 18.04 -7.59 17.78
C SER A 57 17.98 -8.18 19.20
N GLY A 58 18.22 -9.48 19.36
CA GLY A 58 18.08 -10.21 20.62
C GLY A 58 16.62 -10.28 21.07
N PHE A 59 15.70 -10.48 20.12
CA PHE A 59 14.26 -10.56 20.36
C PHE A 59 13.63 -9.28 20.95
N ARG A 60 14.29 -8.13 20.75
CA ARG A 60 13.80 -6.83 21.25
C ARG A 60 13.01 -6.11 20.18
N ILE A 61 11.77 -5.76 20.50
CA ILE A 61 10.87 -4.99 19.65
C ILE A 61 10.82 -3.55 20.16
N GLN A 62 10.96 -2.59 19.25
CA GLN A 62 10.79 -1.18 19.62
C GLN A 62 9.33 -0.87 19.97
N ARG A 63 9.12 -0.07 21.03
CA ARG A 63 7.77 0.33 21.49
C ARG A 63 6.90 0.89 20.36
N GLY A 64 7.47 1.73 19.48
CA GLY A 64 6.73 2.31 18.35
C GLY A 64 6.21 1.26 17.37
N LEU A 65 6.98 0.21 17.11
CA LEU A 65 6.59 -0.91 16.25
C LEU A 65 5.46 -1.73 16.88
N PHE A 66 5.50 -1.92 18.20
CA PHE A 66 4.45 -2.62 18.94
C PHE A 66 3.09 -1.91 18.81
N TYR A 67 3.04 -0.59 19.04
CA TYR A 67 1.80 0.19 18.88
C TYR A 67 1.26 0.22 17.44
N LEU A 68 2.15 0.11 16.45
CA LEU A 68 1.78 0.00 15.05
C LEU A 68 1.14 -1.36 14.73
N PHE A 69 1.65 -2.43 15.35
CA PHE A 69 1.22 -3.80 15.08
C PHE A 69 -0.09 -4.18 15.80
N ILE A 70 -0.31 -3.72 17.05
CA ILE A 70 -1.43 -4.19 17.89
C ILE A 70 -2.80 -4.17 17.20
N PRO A 71 -3.26 -3.06 16.57
CA PRO A 71 -4.60 -3.05 15.99
C PRO A 71 -4.77 -4.09 14.88
N MET A 72 -3.72 -4.32 14.08
CA MET A 72 -3.72 -5.34 13.04
C MET A 72 -3.58 -6.76 13.62
N ALA A 73 -2.89 -6.92 14.75
CA ALA A 73 -2.88 -8.19 15.47
C ALA A 73 -4.28 -8.55 15.99
N VAL A 74 -5.00 -7.60 16.59
CA VAL A 74 -6.39 -7.80 17.04
C VAL A 74 -7.30 -8.11 15.85
N PHE A 75 -7.14 -7.41 14.73
CA PHE A 75 -7.85 -7.70 13.48
C PHE A 75 -7.65 -9.16 13.03
N MET A 76 -6.40 -9.64 13.02
CA MET A 76 -6.08 -11.02 12.65
C MET A 76 -6.65 -12.03 13.64
N ILE A 77 -6.60 -11.75 14.94
CA ILE A 77 -7.19 -12.62 15.97
C ILE A 77 -8.70 -12.77 15.74
N ILE A 78 -9.43 -11.69 15.47
CA ILE A 78 -10.87 -11.76 15.17
C ILE A 78 -11.14 -12.63 13.94
N GLY A 79 -10.35 -12.45 12.87
CA GLY A 79 -10.46 -13.28 11.68
C GLY A 79 -10.24 -14.76 11.97
N ILE A 80 -9.25 -15.09 12.81
CA ILE A 80 -8.96 -16.47 13.22
C ILE A 80 -10.11 -17.04 14.08
N LEU A 81 -10.61 -16.28 15.06
CA LEU A 81 -11.71 -16.71 15.93
C LEU A 81 -12.98 -17.05 15.14
N GLY A 82 -13.28 -16.30 14.08
CA GLY A 82 -14.40 -16.60 13.20
C GLY A 82 -14.20 -17.84 12.32
N SER A 83 -12.98 -18.38 12.20
CA SER A 83 -12.61 -19.41 11.20
C SER A 83 -13.11 -20.83 11.53
N TYR A 84 -13.90 -21.00 12.59
CA TYR A 84 -14.35 -22.32 13.03
C TYR A 84 -15.15 -23.01 11.91
N GLY A 85 -14.73 -24.22 11.52
CA GLY A 85 -15.34 -24.99 10.43
C GLY A 85 -14.86 -24.62 9.02
N ASN A 86 -14.02 -23.58 8.86
CA ASN A 86 -13.47 -23.22 7.56
C ASN A 86 -12.28 -24.13 7.18
N ILE A 87 -12.11 -24.37 5.87
CA ILE A 87 -11.03 -25.20 5.33
C ILE A 87 -9.66 -24.58 5.71
N PRO A 88 -8.76 -25.32 6.39
CA PRO A 88 -7.49 -24.78 6.88
C PRO A 88 -6.63 -24.09 5.83
N PHE A 89 -6.58 -24.64 4.61
CA PHE A 89 -5.88 -24.01 3.49
C PHE A 89 -6.35 -22.58 3.20
N ASN A 90 -7.67 -22.35 3.21
CA ASN A 90 -8.24 -21.03 2.97
C ASN A 90 -7.97 -20.07 4.14
N VAL A 91 -7.96 -20.59 5.38
CA VAL A 91 -7.62 -19.82 6.58
C VAL A 91 -6.17 -19.32 6.49
N VAL A 92 -5.22 -20.22 6.23
CA VAL A 92 -3.79 -19.87 6.08
C VAL A 92 -3.59 -18.88 4.93
N LYS A 93 -4.32 -19.08 3.83
CA LYS A 93 -4.29 -18.17 2.69
C LYS A 93 -4.71 -16.75 3.10
N ASP A 94 -5.79 -16.56 3.85
CA ASP A 94 -6.24 -15.25 4.34
C ASP A 94 -5.26 -14.63 5.37
N ILE A 95 -4.70 -15.44 6.27
CA ILE A 95 -3.63 -15.00 7.17
C ILE A 95 -2.45 -14.46 6.35
N TRP A 96 -2.08 -15.14 5.27
CA TRP A 96 -1.04 -14.66 4.36
C TRP A 96 -1.45 -13.37 3.62
N TYR A 97 -2.70 -13.23 3.15
CA TYR A 97 -3.21 -11.99 2.55
C TYR A 97 -3.03 -10.79 3.49
N VAL A 98 -3.55 -10.89 4.70
CA VAL A 98 -3.53 -9.80 5.68
C VAL A 98 -2.11 -9.59 6.23
N GLY A 99 -1.43 -10.68 6.57
CA GLY A 99 -0.10 -10.69 7.15
C GLY A 99 0.96 -10.08 6.24
N THR A 100 0.86 -10.27 4.92
CA THR A 100 1.83 -9.70 3.95
C THR A 100 1.87 -8.18 4.02
N SER A 101 0.72 -7.52 4.14
CA SER A 101 0.64 -6.05 4.24
C SER A 101 1.16 -5.54 5.57
N VAL A 102 0.85 -6.24 6.67
CA VAL A 102 1.40 -5.92 7.99
C VAL A 102 2.92 -6.09 8.01
N LEU A 103 3.42 -7.17 7.41
CA LEU A 103 4.84 -7.46 7.28
C LEU A 103 5.56 -6.39 6.45
N ALA A 104 4.99 -5.97 5.31
CA ALA A 104 5.54 -4.89 4.49
C ALA A 104 5.72 -3.59 5.29
N LEU A 105 4.72 -3.25 6.12
CA LEU A 105 4.78 -2.07 6.99
C LEU A 105 5.89 -2.19 8.04
N ILE A 106 6.01 -3.36 8.67
CA ILE A 106 7.05 -3.67 9.66
C ILE A 106 8.45 -3.60 9.02
N VAL A 107 8.64 -4.21 7.86
CA VAL A 107 9.91 -4.21 7.13
C VAL A 107 10.34 -2.78 6.80
N GLY A 108 9.42 -1.96 6.28
CA GLY A 108 9.68 -0.54 6.05
C GLY A 108 10.08 0.22 7.31
N TYR A 109 9.36 -0.01 8.42
CA TYR A 109 9.69 0.58 9.71
C TYR A 109 11.12 0.21 10.13
N VAL A 110 11.45 -1.08 10.13
CA VAL A 110 12.75 -1.63 10.54
C VAL A 110 13.91 -1.13 9.67
N LEU A 111 13.75 -1.10 8.34
CA LEU A 111 14.76 -0.57 7.43
C LEU A 111 15.08 0.90 7.78
N MET A 112 14.04 1.70 8.05
CA MET A 112 14.24 3.11 8.35
C MET A 112 14.86 3.36 9.74
N LEU A 113 14.77 2.41 10.68
CA LEU A 113 15.52 2.46 11.95
C LEU A 113 17.03 2.49 11.75
N HIS A 114 17.52 1.92 10.64
CA HIS A 114 18.94 1.89 10.30
C HIS A 114 19.31 3.05 9.36
N ILE A 115 18.46 3.39 8.38
CA ILE A 115 18.74 4.46 7.41
C ILE A 115 18.74 5.84 8.08
N ARG A 116 17.71 6.14 8.89
CA ARG A 116 17.53 7.38 9.68
C ARG A 116 17.62 8.69 8.88
N ASP A 117 17.47 8.65 7.56
CA ASP A 117 17.61 9.81 6.69
C ASP A 117 16.51 9.87 5.62
N LEU A 118 15.64 10.87 5.74
CA LEU A 118 14.51 11.05 4.82
C LEU A 118 14.97 11.38 3.40
N LYS A 119 16.12 12.05 3.22
CA LYS A 119 16.64 12.33 1.88
C LYS A 119 17.01 11.04 1.14
N SER A 120 17.66 10.11 1.84
CA SER A 120 17.96 8.79 1.30
C SER A 120 16.68 8.04 0.92
N LEU A 121 15.65 8.05 1.78
CA LEU A 121 14.35 7.46 1.47
C LEU A 121 13.73 8.05 0.18
N PHE A 122 13.68 9.38 0.07
CA PHE A 122 13.15 10.03 -1.13
C PHE A 122 13.95 9.73 -2.39
N ARG A 123 15.29 9.65 -2.28
CA ARG A 123 16.14 9.26 -3.42
C ARG A 123 15.83 7.84 -3.88
N ILE A 124 15.68 6.89 -2.95
CA ILE A 124 15.29 5.52 -3.28
C ILE A 124 13.94 5.52 -3.99
N ILE A 125 12.94 6.22 -3.45
CA ILE A 125 11.61 6.30 -4.07
C ILE A 125 11.69 6.83 -5.51
N LEU A 126 12.48 7.89 -5.76
CA LEU A 126 12.65 8.45 -7.10
C LEU A 126 13.36 7.46 -8.05
N ILE A 127 14.43 6.81 -7.61
CA ILE A 127 15.16 5.82 -8.43
C ILE A 127 14.24 4.63 -8.75
N SER A 128 13.58 4.08 -7.73
CA SER A 128 12.61 3.00 -7.90
C SER A 128 11.55 3.44 -8.91
N ALA A 129 10.83 4.54 -8.65
CA ALA A 129 9.78 5.03 -9.55
C ALA A 129 10.24 5.30 -10.98
N ALA A 130 11.46 5.79 -11.19
CA ALA A 130 12.02 5.96 -12.53
C ALA A 130 12.16 4.60 -13.25
N ILE A 131 12.71 3.58 -12.58
CA ILE A 131 12.87 2.21 -13.11
C ILE A 131 11.49 1.61 -13.40
N CYS A 132 10.54 1.73 -12.46
CA CYS A 132 9.18 1.22 -12.62
C CYS A 132 8.48 1.85 -13.81
N SER A 133 8.60 3.17 -13.94
CA SER A 133 7.96 3.94 -15.01
C SER A 133 8.58 3.60 -16.35
N PHE A 134 9.91 3.48 -16.41
CA PHE A 134 10.62 3.06 -17.61
C PHE A 134 10.20 1.65 -18.04
N TYR A 135 10.17 0.68 -17.12
CA TYR A 135 9.72 -0.69 -17.40
C TYR A 135 8.27 -0.75 -17.92
N HIS A 136 7.37 0.06 -17.36
CA HIS A 136 6.00 0.17 -17.86
C HIS A 136 5.95 0.71 -19.29
N ILE A 137 6.67 1.81 -19.54
CA ILE A 137 6.70 2.46 -20.85
C ILE A 137 7.38 1.56 -21.89
N SER A 138 8.43 0.83 -21.52
CA SER A 138 9.17 -0.03 -22.45
C SER A 138 8.30 -1.14 -23.01
N LYS A 139 7.33 -1.67 -22.25
CA LYS A 139 6.39 -2.67 -22.77
C LYS A 139 5.55 -2.15 -23.94
N ILE A 140 5.12 -0.88 -23.86
CA ILE A 140 4.34 -0.22 -24.92
C ILE A 140 5.24 0.15 -26.11
N ILE A 141 6.50 0.50 -25.85
CA ILE A 141 7.46 0.80 -26.93
C ILE A 141 7.87 -0.47 -27.71
N ILE A 142 8.06 -1.59 -27.01
CA ILE A 142 8.48 -2.86 -27.62
C ILE A 142 7.35 -3.45 -28.48
N ASP A 143 6.10 -3.30 -28.04
CA ASP A 143 4.93 -3.67 -28.82
C ASP A 143 3.99 -2.48 -29.04
N PRO A 144 4.29 -1.63 -30.04
CA PRO A 144 3.43 -0.48 -30.37
C PRO A 144 2.03 -0.88 -30.82
N SER A 145 1.83 -2.14 -31.24
CA SER A 145 0.52 -2.63 -31.67
C SER A 145 -0.50 -2.64 -30.54
N LEU A 146 -0.04 -2.70 -29.29
CA LEU A 146 -0.86 -2.55 -28.09
C LEU A 146 -1.72 -1.28 -28.13
N LEU A 147 -1.21 -0.16 -28.67
CA LEU A 147 -1.96 1.11 -28.71
C LEU A 147 -3.23 1.05 -29.57
N ASN A 148 -3.34 0.06 -30.46
CA ASN A 148 -4.53 -0.16 -31.29
C ASN A 148 -5.56 -1.07 -30.61
N GLN A 149 -5.20 -1.69 -29.49
CA GLN A 149 -6.07 -2.59 -28.73
C GLN A 149 -6.98 -1.82 -27.77
N SER A 150 -7.94 -2.52 -27.16
CA SER A 150 -8.77 -1.93 -26.13
C SER A 150 -7.96 -1.59 -24.87
N ILE A 151 -8.43 -0.61 -24.09
CA ILE A 151 -7.75 -0.17 -22.85
C ILE A 151 -7.55 -1.35 -21.86
N ASN A 152 -8.45 -2.33 -21.85
CA ASN A 152 -8.34 -3.48 -20.96
C ASN A 152 -7.22 -4.43 -21.39
N GLU A 153 -7.08 -4.68 -22.70
CA GLU A 153 -6.01 -5.50 -23.28
C GLU A 153 -4.65 -4.82 -23.08
N ILE A 154 -4.54 -3.52 -23.37
CA ILE A 154 -3.32 -2.72 -23.08
C ILE A 154 -2.91 -2.89 -21.62
N ARG A 155 -3.86 -2.81 -20.69
CA ARG A 155 -3.60 -2.93 -19.25
C ARG A 155 -3.31 -4.37 -18.81
N GLY A 156 -3.76 -5.37 -19.57
CA GLY A 156 -3.40 -6.77 -19.41
C GLY A 156 -1.94 -7.00 -19.75
N ASP A 157 -1.50 -6.47 -20.89
CA ASP A 157 -0.19 -6.77 -21.47
C ASP A 157 0.91 -5.81 -21.00
N ALA A 158 0.69 -4.50 -21.13
CA ALA A 158 1.63 -3.47 -20.66
C ALA A 158 1.61 -3.30 -19.13
N GLY A 159 0.50 -3.66 -18.49
CA GLY A 159 0.28 -3.55 -17.06
C GLY A 159 -0.56 -2.35 -16.62
N LYS A 160 -0.85 -2.28 -15.32
CA LYS A 160 -1.84 -1.35 -14.74
C LYS A 160 -1.24 -0.04 -14.19
N GLY A 161 0.06 0.19 -14.42
CA GLY A 161 0.86 1.26 -13.83
C GLY A 161 1.28 1.00 -12.36
N TYR A 162 2.06 1.92 -11.80
CA TYR A 162 2.66 1.78 -10.46
C TYR A 162 2.36 2.97 -9.55
N PHE A 163 1.97 2.70 -8.29
CA PHE A 163 1.76 3.75 -7.28
C PHE A 163 3.05 4.51 -6.91
N LEU A 164 4.21 3.88 -7.10
CA LEU A 164 5.52 4.51 -6.95
C LEU A 164 5.67 5.74 -7.86
N SER A 165 5.17 5.68 -9.10
CA SER A 165 5.19 6.80 -10.04
C SER A 165 4.39 7.99 -9.50
N VAL A 166 3.19 7.74 -8.97
CA VAL A 166 2.34 8.75 -8.32
C VAL A 166 3.06 9.36 -7.12
N LEU A 167 3.62 8.52 -6.24
CA LEU A 167 4.30 8.98 -5.05
C LEU A 167 5.55 9.81 -5.37
N ALA A 168 6.32 9.45 -6.40
CA ALA A 168 7.47 10.23 -6.84
C ALA A 168 7.05 11.61 -7.35
N ILE A 169 6.00 11.71 -8.18
CA ILE A 169 5.45 13.00 -8.63
C ILE A 169 5.09 13.89 -7.43
N VAL A 170 4.38 13.32 -6.44
CA VAL A 170 3.96 14.02 -5.23
C VAL A 170 5.16 14.47 -4.39
N ILE A 171 6.15 13.60 -4.18
CA ILE A 171 7.37 13.94 -3.41
C ILE A 171 8.16 15.05 -4.10
N ILE A 172 8.29 15.02 -5.44
CA ILE A 172 8.97 16.08 -6.21
C ILE A 172 8.25 17.41 -6.02
N ALA A 173 6.91 17.43 -6.18
CA ALA A 173 6.11 18.64 -5.96
C ALA A 173 6.23 19.16 -4.52
N ALA A 174 6.16 18.26 -3.53
CA ALA A 174 6.23 18.61 -2.12
C ALA A 174 7.62 19.11 -1.70
N ALA A 175 8.68 18.51 -2.23
CA ALA A 175 10.06 18.91 -1.98
C ALA A 175 10.34 20.28 -2.60
N HIS A 176 9.82 20.57 -3.80
CA HIS A 176 9.89 21.89 -4.41
C HIS A 176 9.22 22.95 -3.53
N ARG A 177 7.97 22.72 -3.09
CA ARG A 177 7.23 23.62 -2.19
C ARG A 177 7.96 23.86 -0.86
N SER A 178 8.55 22.79 -0.30
CA SER A 178 9.25 22.86 1.00
C SER A 178 10.71 23.30 0.89
N LYS A 179 11.19 23.65 -0.32
CA LYS A 179 12.60 23.99 -0.63
C LYS A 179 13.59 22.91 -0.16
N ILE A 180 13.17 21.64 -0.17
CA ILE A 180 14.01 20.49 0.21
C ILE A 180 14.72 19.95 -1.04
N ASN A 181 16.05 19.90 -0.99
CA ASN A 181 16.83 19.25 -2.05
C ASN A 181 16.95 17.74 -1.78
N ILE A 182 16.31 16.93 -2.63
CA ILE A 182 16.37 15.45 -2.57
C ILE A 182 17.73 14.94 -3.06
N THR A 183 18.22 15.50 -4.17
CA THR A 183 19.51 15.19 -4.79
C THR A 183 20.15 16.46 -5.36
N LYS A 184 21.47 16.42 -5.56
CA LYS A 184 22.20 17.50 -6.23
C LYS A 184 21.87 17.57 -7.73
N ASN A 185 21.60 16.42 -8.36
CA ASN A 185 21.33 16.34 -9.79
C ASN A 185 19.88 16.74 -10.12
N ARG A 186 19.69 17.98 -10.61
CA ARG A 186 18.37 18.52 -10.98
C ARG A 186 17.78 17.83 -12.23
N TRP A 187 18.62 17.39 -13.17
CA TRP A 187 18.18 16.68 -14.37
C TRP A 187 17.55 15.34 -14.03
N PHE A 188 18.16 14.59 -13.11
CA PHE A 188 17.61 13.33 -12.62
C PHE A 188 16.17 13.50 -12.09
N VAL A 189 15.91 14.56 -11.31
CA VAL A 189 14.57 14.86 -10.79
C VAL A 189 13.58 15.19 -11.91
N ARG A 190 13.98 16.02 -12.89
CA ARG A 190 13.14 16.38 -14.03
C ARG A 190 12.80 15.19 -14.91
N ILE A 191 13.80 14.36 -15.25
CA ILE A 191 13.61 13.15 -16.06
C ILE A 191 12.70 12.17 -15.32
N THR A 192 12.91 11.95 -14.02
CA THR A 192 12.06 11.08 -13.20
C THR A 192 10.61 11.57 -13.21
N PHE A 193 10.38 12.88 -13.07
CA PHE A 193 9.04 13.46 -13.15
C PHE A 193 8.37 13.19 -14.49
N VAL A 194 9.07 13.44 -15.62
CA VAL A 194 8.54 13.21 -16.97
C VAL A 194 8.23 11.73 -17.18
N LEU A 195 9.13 10.82 -16.81
CA LEU A 195 8.91 9.37 -16.91
C LEU A 195 7.69 8.93 -16.10
N CYS A 196 7.58 9.40 -14.85
CA CYS A 196 6.46 9.04 -13.98
C CYS A 196 5.13 9.58 -14.52
N MET A 197 5.11 10.82 -15.05
CA MET A 197 3.91 11.41 -15.65
C MET A 197 3.49 10.65 -16.91
N PHE A 198 4.43 10.32 -17.77
CA PHE A 198 4.14 9.58 -19.00
C PHE A 198 3.64 8.16 -18.71
N SER A 199 4.29 7.46 -17.77
CA SER A 199 3.83 6.16 -17.28
C SER A 199 2.43 6.23 -16.66
N LEU A 200 2.13 7.28 -15.88
CA LEU A 200 0.80 7.50 -15.31
C LEU A 200 -0.28 7.69 -16.39
N ILE A 201 0.00 8.49 -17.41
CA ILE A 201 -0.93 8.71 -18.54
C ILE A 201 -1.17 7.39 -19.28
N LEU A 202 -0.11 6.71 -19.68
CA LEU A 202 -0.18 5.45 -20.43
C LEU A 202 -0.75 4.28 -19.61
N SER A 203 -0.81 4.40 -18.28
CA SER A 203 -1.42 3.36 -17.45
C SER A 203 -2.93 3.28 -17.64
N PHE A 204 -3.59 4.35 -18.10
CA PHE A 204 -5.05 4.47 -18.14
C PHE A 204 -5.72 4.11 -16.79
N SER A 205 -5.00 4.36 -15.68
CA SER A 205 -5.39 3.90 -14.35
C SER A 205 -6.08 5.00 -13.54
N ARG A 206 -7.41 4.97 -13.49
CA ARG A 206 -8.24 5.91 -12.72
C ARG A 206 -7.83 5.97 -11.23
N THR A 207 -7.49 4.82 -10.64
CA THR A 207 -7.05 4.71 -9.24
C THR A 207 -5.78 5.53 -8.98
N LEU A 208 -4.84 5.53 -9.93
CA LEU A 208 -3.58 6.28 -9.81
C LEU A 208 -3.82 7.79 -9.92
N TRP A 209 -4.70 8.24 -10.81
CA TRP A 209 -5.10 9.65 -10.93
C TRP A 209 -5.81 10.17 -9.68
N VAL A 210 -6.74 9.40 -9.12
CA VAL A 210 -7.40 9.77 -7.85
C VAL A 210 -6.41 9.77 -6.69
N SER A 211 -5.44 8.84 -6.69
CA SER A 211 -4.37 8.84 -5.69
C SER A 211 -3.50 10.08 -5.82
N LEU A 212 -3.12 10.48 -7.04
CA LEU A 212 -2.38 11.71 -7.30
C LEU A 212 -3.16 12.93 -6.81
N LEU A 213 -4.46 13.00 -7.09
CA LEU A 213 -5.33 14.08 -6.64
C LEU A 213 -5.40 14.15 -5.11
N ILE A 214 -5.72 13.05 -4.42
CA ILE A 214 -5.80 13.01 -2.96
C ILE A 214 -4.46 13.42 -2.34
N MET A 215 -3.35 12.84 -2.80
CA MET A 215 -2.04 13.17 -2.28
C MET A 215 -1.66 14.62 -2.54
N GLY A 216 -1.91 15.14 -3.74
CA GLY A 216 -1.70 16.54 -4.09
C GLY A 216 -2.49 17.48 -3.19
N LEU A 217 -3.80 17.24 -3.02
CA LEU A 217 -4.65 18.05 -2.16
C LEU A 217 -4.16 18.09 -0.69
N VAL A 218 -3.62 16.98 -0.18
CA VAL A 218 -3.01 16.94 1.18
C VAL A 218 -1.70 17.72 1.22
N ILE A 219 -0.79 17.51 0.25
CA ILE A 219 0.51 18.22 0.21
C ILE A 219 0.31 19.74 0.14
N TYR A 220 -0.68 20.18 -0.65
CA TYR A 220 -0.94 21.60 -0.89
C TYR A 220 -1.82 22.26 0.19
N ASP A 221 -2.17 21.53 1.26
CA ASP A 221 -3.04 21.99 2.37
C ASP A 221 -4.48 22.35 1.95
N LEU A 222 -4.93 21.84 0.80
CA LEU A 222 -6.28 22.07 0.27
C LEU A 222 -7.32 21.18 0.98
N LEU A 223 -6.91 20.00 1.48
CA LEU A 223 -7.75 19.12 2.29
C LEU A 223 -7.54 19.35 3.79
N ASN A 224 -8.19 20.38 4.34
CA ASN A 224 -8.35 20.53 5.78
C ASN A 224 -9.60 19.79 6.27
N LEU A 225 -9.43 18.56 6.77
CA LEU A 225 -10.50 17.67 7.25
C LEU A 225 -11.24 18.17 8.51
N LYS A 226 -10.98 19.39 9.00
CA LYS A 226 -11.82 20.06 10.01
C LYS A 226 -12.96 20.88 9.37
N LYS A 227 -12.83 21.22 8.08
CA LYS A 227 -13.82 22.03 7.37
C LYS A 227 -14.79 21.09 6.64
N LEU A 228 -16.10 21.25 6.90
CA LEU A 228 -17.15 20.44 6.29
C LEU A 228 -17.06 20.43 4.75
N LYS A 229 -16.77 21.59 4.12
CA LYS A 229 -16.54 21.71 2.66
C LYS A 229 -15.48 20.73 2.13
N ASN A 230 -14.43 20.47 2.90
CA ASN A 230 -13.34 19.57 2.48
C ASN A 230 -13.70 18.10 2.70
N ILE A 231 -14.54 17.80 3.69
CA ILE A 231 -15.15 16.47 3.85
C ILE A 231 -16.10 16.21 2.69
N MET A 232 -16.94 17.18 2.33
CA MET A 232 -17.82 17.10 1.16
C MET A 232 -17.02 16.97 -0.15
N LEU A 233 -15.90 17.67 -0.31
CA LEU A 233 -15.00 17.50 -1.45
C LEU A 233 -14.43 16.08 -1.50
N LEU A 234 -13.98 15.53 -0.37
CA LEU A 234 -13.46 14.17 -0.31
C LEU A 234 -14.54 13.13 -0.63
N ILE A 235 -15.74 13.30 -0.07
CA ILE A 235 -16.91 12.47 -0.40
C ILE A 235 -17.25 12.60 -1.88
N GLY A 236 -17.25 13.82 -2.43
CA GLY A 236 -17.45 14.08 -3.85
C GLY A 236 -16.42 13.41 -4.74
N ILE A 237 -15.14 13.42 -4.35
CA ILE A 237 -14.07 12.68 -5.05
C ILE A 237 -14.32 11.17 -4.96
N ILE A 238 -14.71 10.64 -3.79
CA ILE A 238 -15.00 9.22 -3.61
C ILE A 238 -16.21 8.81 -4.46
N ILE A 239 -17.29 9.59 -4.47
CA ILE A 239 -18.49 9.35 -5.27
C ILE A 239 -18.15 9.46 -6.76
N PHE A 240 -17.47 10.53 -7.18
CA PHE A 240 -17.02 10.71 -8.56
C PHE A 240 -16.12 9.55 -9.00
N PHE A 241 -15.22 9.10 -8.12
CA PHE A 241 -14.35 7.96 -8.39
C PHE A 241 -15.12 6.65 -8.47
N ALA A 242 -16.06 6.40 -7.56
CA ALA A 242 -16.94 5.25 -7.60
C ALA A 242 -17.76 5.22 -8.90
N LEU A 243 -18.34 6.37 -9.29
CA LEU A 243 -19.04 6.54 -10.56
C LEU A 243 -18.10 6.30 -11.75
N LEU A 244 -16.92 6.93 -11.78
CA LEU A 244 -15.95 6.73 -12.84
C LEU A 244 -15.58 5.26 -12.99
N VAL A 245 -15.42 4.52 -11.89
CA VAL A 245 -15.09 3.09 -11.87
C VAL A 245 -16.22 2.25 -12.48
N THR A 246 -17.49 2.58 -12.20
CA THR A 246 -18.66 1.88 -12.76
C THR A 246 -18.90 2.20 -14.24
N MET A 247 -18.44 3.34 -14.77
CA MET A 247 -18.68 3.75 -16.17
C MET A 247 -17.89 2.98 -17.25
N MET A 248 -17.06 1.98 -16.91
CA MET A 248 -16.33 1.17 -17.90
C MET A 248 -16.53 -0.33 -17.63
N PRO A 249 -17.28 -1.06 -18.48
CA PRO A 249 -17.43 -2.50 -18.34
C PRO A 249 -16.08 -3.19 -18.51
N GLU A 250 -15.84 -4.21 -17.68
CA GLU A 250 -14.57 -4.95 -17.62
C GLU A 250 -14.59 -6.21 -18.50
N SER A 251 -15.55 -6.37 -19.43
CA SER A 251 -15.60 -7.54 -20.30
C SER A 251 -15.97 -7.24 -21.76
N GLU A 252 -15.24 -7.95 -22.61
CA GLU A 252 -15.40 -8.20 -24.04
C GLU A 252 -16.85 -8.35 -24.52
N GLN A 253 -17.16 -7.65 -25.61
CA GLN A 253 -17.81 -8.27 -26.76
C GLN A 253 -17.31 -7.61 -28.05
N VAL A 254 -16.86 -8.48 -28.95
CA VAL A 254 -16.59 -8.26 -30.37
C VAL A 254 -17.73 -7.47 -31.02
N GLY A 255 -17.38 -6.50 -31.86
CA GLY A 255 -18.28 -5.93 -32.86
C GLY A 255 -19.40 -5.04 -32.33
N SER A 256 -19.08 -3.85 -31.82
CA SER A 256 -19.98 -2.69 -32.00
C SER A 256 -19.29 -1.41 -31.53
N LYS A 257 -19.12 -0.45 -32.46
CA LYS A 257 -18.78 0.95 -32.15
C LYS A 257 -19.87 1.50 -31.21
N LYS A 258 -19.65 1.44 -29.89
CA LYS A 258 -20.60 1.93 -28.89
C LYS A 258 -20.14 3.28 -28.35
N THR A 259 -20.80 4.31 -28.86
CA THR A 259 -20.57 5.74 -28.59
C THR A 259 -20.66 6.07 -27.10
N PHE A 260 -19.83 7.03 -26.66
CA PHE A 260 -19.71 7.56 -25.31
C PHE A 260 -21.08 7.86 -24.65
N MET A 261 -22.02 8.44 -25.42
CA MET A 261 -23.38 8.80 -25.00
C MET A 261 -24.23 7.61 -24.51
N GLY A 262 -24.12 6.44 -25.16
CA GLY A 262 -24.86 5.24 -24.78
C GLY A 262 -24.33 4.57 -23.51
N LYS A 263 -23.08 4.84 -23.15
CA LYS A 263 -22.45 4.38 -21.89
C LYS A 263 -22.83 5.29 -20.72
N THR A 264 -22.97 6.60 -20.96
CA THR A 264 -23.42 7.58 -19.97
C THR A 264 -24.85 7.30 -19.46
N ALA A 265 -25.78 6.94 -20.36
CA ALA A 265 -27.17 6.67 -19.98
C ALA A 265 -27.36 5.37 -19.17
N ARG A 266 -26.55 4.32 -19.40
CA ARG A 266 -26.61 3.05 -18.65
C ARG A 266 -25.99 3.13 -17.25
N SER A 267 -25.05 4.05 -17.06
CA SER A 267 -24.31 4.21 -15.80
C SER A 267 -25.17 4.74 -14.64
N PHE A 268 -26.26 5.46 -14.94
CA PHE A 268 -27.23 5.89 -13.92
C PHE A 268 -28.08 4.73 -13.36
N GLN A 269 -28.12 3.57 -14.04
CA GLN A 269 -28.92 2.41 -13.64
C GLN A 269 -28.12 1.29 -12.95
N GLU A 270 -26.80 1.45 -12.77
CA GLU A 270 -25.86 0.40 -12.33
C GLU A 270 -25.45 0.47 -10.84
N THR A 271 -25.84 1.52 -10.11
CA THR A 271 -25.51 1.70 -8.68
C THR A 271 -26.60 1.15 -7.74
N ILE A 272 -27.70 0.65 -8.29
CA ILE A 272 -28.78 0.02 -7.52
C ILE A 272 -28.45 -1.47 -7.43
N VAL A 273 -28.39 -2.00 -6.20
CA VAL A 273 -28.41 -3.45 -5.97
C VAL A 273 -29.66 -4.00 -6.63
N LYS A 274 -29.50 -4.64 -7.79
CA LYS A 274 -30.58 -5.29 -8.52
C LYS A 274 -30.45 -6.80 -8.34
N ASN A 275 -31.55 -7.52 -8.56
CA ASN A 275 -31.49 -8.96 -8.75
C ASN A 275 -30.77 -9.25 -10.08
N TYR A 276 -29.47 -9.57 -10.00
CA TYR A 276 -28.69 -10.00 -11.16
C TYR A 276 -29.17 -11.39 -11.61
N LYS A 277 -30.13 -11.44 -12.54
CA LYS A 277 -30.66 -12.68 -13.13
C LYS A 277 -30.02 -13.01 -14.48
N GLU A 278 -29.47 -12.01 -15.19
CA GLU A 278 -28.90 -12.19 -16.53
C GLU A 278 -27.35 -12.06 -16.53
N LYS A 279 -26.66 -12.97 -17.23
CA LYS A 279 -25.17 -13.00 -17.34
C LYS A 279 -24.57 -11.68 -17.87
N LYS A 280 -25.33 -10.95 -18.69
CA LYS A 280 -24.88 -9.71 -19.33
C LYS A 280 -24.70 -8.56 -18.33
N ASP A 281 -25.56 -8.48 -17.31
CA ASP A 281 -25.50 -7.45 -16.26
C ASP A 281 -24.40 -7.73 -15.22
N ILE A 282 -24.05 -9.00 -15.04
CA ILE A 282 -22.96 -9.43 -14.16
C ILE A 282 -21.61 -9.06 -14.76
N ASN A 283 -21.46 -9.29 -16.07
CA ASN A 283 -20.24 -8.97 -16.81
C ASN A 283 -20.00 -7.46 -16.95
N SER A 284 -21.06 -6.64 -17.08
CA SER A 284 -20.90 -5.18 -17.15
C SER A 284 -20.48 -4.55 -15.82
N ASN A 285 -20.84 -5.15 -14.68
CA ASN A 285 -20.54 -4.64 -13.34
C ASN A 285 -20.00 -5.74 -12.39
N TRP A 286 -18.89 -6.36 -12.77
CA TRP A 286 -18.26 -7.45 -12.01
C TRP A 286 -17.99 -7.08 -10.54
N ARG A 287 -17.41 -5.90 -10.29
CA ARG A 287 -17.09 -5.44 -8.91
C ARG A 287 -18.35 -5.22 -8.07
N GLY A 288 -19.43 -4.71 -8.67
CA GLY A 288 -20.72 -4.54 -7.99
C GLY A 288 -21.36 -5.88 -7.65
N PHE A 289 -21.29 -6.83 -8.59
CA PHE A 289 -21.76 -8.20 -8.37
C PHE A 289 -20.97 -8.92 -7.26
N GLU A 290 -19.63 -8.82 -7.25
CA GLU A 290 -18.76 -9.33 -6.18
C GLU A 290 -19.18 -8.79 -4.81
N ALA A 291 -19.37 -7.47 -4.71
CA ALA A 291 -19.80 -6.82 -3.47
C ALA A 291 -21.20 -7.28 -3.02
N PHE A 292 -22.12 -7.48 -3.96
CA PHE A 292 -23.45 -8.01 -3.68
C PHE A 292 -23.40 -9.43 -3.13
N LYS A 293 -22.63 -10.33 -3.77
CA LYS A 293 -22.45 -11.71 -3.30
C LYS A 293 -21.76 -11.78 -1.94
N ALA A 294 -20.78 -10.91 -1.69
CA ALA A 294 -20.16 -10.78 -0.39
C ALA A 294 -21.16 -10.35 0.69
N LEU A 295 -22.00 -9.36 0.39
CA LEU A 295 -23.04 -8.90 1.31
C LEU A 295 -24.07 -10.00 1.60
N GLN A 296 -24.52 -10.76 0.58
CA GLN A 296 -25.39 -11.92 0.78
C GLN A 296 -24.72 -12.98 1.68
N THR A 297 -23.44 -13.27 1.44
CA THR A 297 -22.67 -14.22 2.26
C THR A 297 -22.61 -13.77 3.72
N TYR A 298 -22.41 -12.47 3.95
CA TYR A 298 -22.42 -11.89 5.30
C TYR A 298 -23.80 -11.95 5.95
N LEU A 299 -24.86 -11.56 5.24
CA LEU A 299 -26.24 -11.52 5.73
C LEU A 299 -26.86 -12.92 5.94
N ALA A 300 -26.28 -13.97 5.36
CA ALA A 300 -26.67 -15.34 5.64
C ALA A 300 -26.16 -15.83 7.02
N GLY A 301 -25.26 -15.07 7.66
CA GLY A 301 -24.70 -15.42 8.96
C GLY A 301 -25.63 -15.12 10.15
N GLY A 302 -25.28 -15.67 11.31
CA GLY A 302 -25.93 -15.37 12.59
C GLY A 302 -25.44 -14.07 13.23
N VAL A 303 -26.06 -13.69 14.37
CA VAL A 303 -25.74 -12.45 15.11
C VAL A 303 -24.24 -12.36 15.46
N ILE A 304 -23.62 -13.46 15.89
CA ILE A 304 -22.18 -13.49 16.20
C ILE A 304 -21.35 -13.21 14.94
N GLN A 305 -21.70 -13.82 13.80
CA GLN A 305 -21.01 -13.61 12.53
C GLN A 305 -21.20 -12.19 12.00
N TYR A 306 -22.29 -11.50 12.34
CA TYR A 306 -22.41 -10.07 12.02
C TYR A 306 -21.35 -9.22 12.74
N ILE A 307 -21.03 -9.58 13.98
CA ILE A 307 -20.11 -8.85 14.84
C ILE A 307 -18.64 -9.18 14.47
N ILE A 308 -18.28 -10.46 14.46
CA ILE A 308 -16.89 -10.93 14.28
C ILE A 308 -16.60 -11.51 12.89
N GLY A 309 -17.59 -11.56 12.00
CA GLY A 309 -17.46 -12.15 10.67
C GLY A 309 -17.61 -13.67 10.67
N SER A 310 -17.65 -14.25 9.49
CA SER A 310 -17.59 -15.69 9.25
C SER A 310 -16.16 -16.26 9.31
N GLY A 311 -15.18 -15.40 9.59
CA GLY A 311 -13.78 -15.78 9.76
C GLY A 311 -12.95 -15.85 8.50
N PHE A 312 -11.64 -15.94 8.70
CA PHE A 312 -10.70 -16.33 7.66
C PHE A 312 -11.04 -17.71 7.10
N GLY A 313 -10.80 -17.89 5.81
CA GLY A 313 -11.16 -19.09 5.08
C GLY A 313 -12.57 -19.12 4.48
N THR A 314 -13.45 -18.18 4.85
CA THR A 314 -14.80 -18.08 4.26
C THR A 314 -14.71 -17.77 2.77
N LEU A 315 -15.32 -18.59 1.91
CA LEU A 315 -15.36 -18.30 0.48
C LEU A 315 -16.71 -17.65 0.10
N ILE A 316 -16.69 -16.86 -0.98
CA ILE A 316 -17.89 -16.21 -1.50
C ILE A 316 -18.37 -17.00 -2.72
N ASP A 317 -19.59 -17.51 -2.66
CA ASP A 317 -20.22 -18.24 -3.75
C ASP A 317 -20.78 -17.28 -4.81
N LEU A 318 -20.21 -17.31 -6.00
CA LEU A 318 -20.69 -16.54 -7.15
C LEU A 318 -22.01 -17.12 -7.70
N GLY A 319 -22.34 -18.37 -7.38
CA GLY A 319 -23.52 -19.08 -7.87
C GLY A 319 -23.38 -19.64 -9.28
N PHE A 320 -22.25 -19.41 -9.94
CA PHE A 320 -21.89 -19.99 -11.23
C PHE A 320 -20.36 -20.07 -11.37
N TYR A 321 -19.91 -20.90 -12.32
CA TYR A 321 -18.49 -20.99 -12.66
C TYR A 321 -18.12 -19.89 -13.67
N ILE A 322 -17.05 -19.17 -13.39
CA ILE A 322 -16.47 -18.14 -14.25
C ILE A 322 -14.97 -18.36 -14.39
N GLU A 323 -14.43 -18.03 -15.56
CA GLU A 323 -12.99 -18.04 -15.78
C GLU A 323 -12.39 -16.71 -15.28
N LEU A 324 -11.53 -16.80 -14.26
CA LEU A 324 -10.85 -15.66 -13.66
C LEU A 324 -9.35 -15.95 -13.65
N GLY A 325 -8.59 -15.19 -14.45
CA GLY A 325 -7.14 -15.34 -14.53
C GLY A 325 -6.70 -16.72 -15.04
N GLY A 326 -7.42 -17.28 -16.02
CA GLY A 326 -7.14 -18.58 -16.63
C GLY A 326 -7.56 -19.79 -15.79
N VAL A 327 -8.33 -19.58 -14.72
CA VAL A 327 -8.84 -20.65 -13.85
C VAL A 327 -10.34 -20.51 -13.69
N THR A 328 -11.06 -21.60 -13.91
CA THR A 328 -12.51 -21.68 -13.68
C THR A 328 -12.81 -21.79 -12.19
N GLN A 329 -13.55 -20.82 -11.64
CA GLN A 329 -13.83 -20.72 -10.21
C GLN A 329 -15.31 -20.38 -9.98
N ARG A 330 -15.93 -21.01 -8.97
CA ARG A 330 -17.25 -20.61 -8.43
C ARG A 330 -17.13 -19.88 -7.10
N TYR A 331 -16.13 -20.22 -6.31
CA TYR A 331 -15.90 -19.69 -4.97
C TYR A 331 -14.65 -18.83 -4.96
N ILE A 332 -14.79 -17.56 -4.60
CA ILE A 332 -13.66 -16.63 -4.56
C ILE A 332 -13.24 -16.31 -3.11
N PRO A 333 -11.92 -16.30 -2.79
CA PRO A 333 -11.45 -16.04 -1.43
C PRO A 333 -11.29 -14.56 -1.08
N TYR A 334 -11.15 -13.70 -2.09
CA TYR A 334 -10.92 -12.25 -1.96
C TYR A 334 -11.73 -11.48 -3.00
N LEU A 335 -11.91 -10.18 -2.74
CA LEU A 335 -12.73 -9.27 -3.54
C LEU A 335 -11.93 -8.03 -3.91
N HIS A 336 -12.33 -7.36 -4.98
CA HIS A 336 -11.85 -6.02 -5.29
C HIS A 336 -12.27 -4.99 -4.24
N ASN A 337 -13.44 -5.15 -3.63
CA ASN A 337 -13.89 -4.29 -2.52
C ASN A 337 -13.36 -4.84 -1.19
N GLY A 338 -12.31 -4.21 -0.67
CA GLY A 338 -11.68 -4.57 0.60
C GLY A 338 -12.57 -4.37 1.82
N TYR A 339 -13.55 -3.46 1.79
CA TYR A 339 -14.49 -3.31 2.89
C TYR A 339 -15.46 -4.48 2.98
N MET A 340 -15.94 -4.97 1.83
CA MET A 340 -16.75 -6.19 1.79
C MET A 340 -15.94 -7.41 2.21
N TYR A 341 -14.66 -7.49 1.82
CA TYR A 341 -13.75 -8.53 2.30
C TYR A 341 -13.62 -8.50 3.84
N ILE A 342 -13.33 -7.33 4.42
CA ILE A 342 -13.29 -7.16 5.88
C ILE A 342 -14.62 -7.59 6.52
N LEU A 343 -15.76 -7.14 5.96
CA LEU A 343 -17.08 -7.40 6.50
C LEU A 343 -17.36 -8.92 6.59
N VAL A 344 -17.14 -9.66 5.51
CA VAL A 344 -17.35 -11.12 5.49
C VAL A 344 -16.43 -11.83 6.49
N LYS A 345 -15.15 -11.45 6.54
CA LYS A 345 -14.13 -12.21 7.28
C LYS A 345 -14.06 -11.86 8.77
N THR A 346 -14.34 -10.60 9.11
CA THR A 346 -14.09 -10.03 10.45
C THR A 346 -15.26 -9.20 11.00
N GLY A 347 -16.36 -9.12 10.25
CA GLY A 347 -17.59 -8.45 10.69
C GLY A 347 -17.43 -6.93 10.84
N ILE A 348 -18.41 -6.33 11.52
CA ILE A 348 -18.42 -4.89 11.79
C ILE A 348 -17.24 -4.50 12.68
N ILE A 349 -16.83 -5.35 13.63
CA ILE A 349 -15.67 -5.06 14.49
C ILE A 349 -14.40 -4.92 13.64
N GLY A 350 -14.20 -5.79 12.65
CA GLY A 350 -13.05 -5.68 11.74
C GLY A 350 -13.02 -4.35 10.98
N ILE A 351 -14.17 -3.89 10.48
CA ILE A 351 -14.28 -2.56 9.83
C ILE A 351 -13.92 -1.46 10.81
N CYS A 352 -14.47 -1.49 12.04
CA CYS A 352 -14.18 -0.51 13.06
C CYS A 352 -12.68 -0.46 13.41
N ILE A 353 -12.03 -1.61 13.56
CA ILE A 353 -10.59 -1.70 13.83
C ILE A 353 -9.79 -1.14 12.66
N TYR A 354 -10.15 -1.49 11.43
CA TYR A 354 -9.48 -1.00 10.22
C TYR A 354 -9.57 0.53 10.09
N ILE A 355 -10.77 1.09 10.26
CA ILE A 355 -10.99 2.55 10.24
C ILE A 355 -10.24 3.21 11.40
N PHE A 356 -10.31 2.66 12.60
CA PHE A 356 -9.61 3.17 13.78
C PHE A 356 -8.10 3.18 13.60
N TYR A 357 -7.54 2.14 12.99
CA TYR A 357 -6.12 2.04 12.68
C TYR A 357 -5.67 3.16 11.75
N PHE A 358 -6.33 3.37 10.62
CA PHE A 358 -5.98 4.45 9.71
C PHE A 358 -6.31 5.83 10.28
N TYR A 359 -7.34 5.97 11.11
CA TYR A 359 -7.59 7.19 11.88
C TYR A 359 -6.39 7.53 12.78
N LYS A 360 -5.84 6.55 13.51
CA LYS A 360 -4.64 6.74 14.32
C LYS A 360 -3.44 7.20 13.48
N LEU A 361 -3.21 6.59 12.31
CA LEU A 361 -2.14 7.00 11.41
C LEU A 361 -2.34 8.41 10.86
N ILE A 362 -3.55 8.77 10.46
CA ILE A 362 -3.89 10.12 9.98
C ILE A 362 -3.70 11.14 11.10
N ARG A 363 -4.13 10.84 12.33
CA ARG A 363 -3.92 11.70 13.49
C ARG A 363 -2.43 11.89 13.78
N TYR A 364 -1.65 10.81 13.78
CA TYR A 364 -0.20 10.85 13.95
C TYR A 364 0.46 11.72 12.88
N GLY A 365 0.16 11.49 11.60
CA GLY A 365 0.68 12.29 10.49
C GLY A 365 0.31 13.77 10.59
N LYS A 366 -0.95 14.10 10.93
CA LYS A 366 -1.42 15.48 11.12
C LYS A 366 -0.69 16.21 12.24
N MET A 367 -0.47 15.55 13.39
CA MET A 367 0.27 16.17 14.50
C MET A 367 1.69 16.55 14.06
N HIS A 368 2.32 15.72 13.24
CA HIS A 368 3.67 15.94 12.75
C HIS A 368 3.76 16.89 11.54
N ALA A 369 2.68 17.02 10.78
CA ALA A 369 2.54 18.04 9.74
C ALA A 369 2.50 19.47 10.32
N LEU A 370 2.42 19.66 11.64
CA LEU A 370 2.53 20.98 12.28
C LEU A 370 3.97 21.32 12.72
N SER A 371 4.92 20.42 12.51
CA SER A 371 6.33 20.63 12.88
C SER A 371 6.98 21.77 12.09
N MET A 372 7.79 22.58 12.77
CA MET A 372 8.65 23.59 12.13
C MET A 372 9.79 22.98 11.30
N ASN A 373 10.23 21.77 11.63
CA ASN A 373 11.21 21.05 10.81
C ASN A 373 10.56 20.56 9.50
N SER A 374 11.03 21.08 8.36
CA SER A 374 10.47 20.79 7.02
C SER A 374 10.45 19.30 6.66
N TYR A 375 11.41 18.50 7.14
CA TYR A 375 11.44 17.05 6.88
C TYR A 375 10.35 16.32 7.66
N ILE A 376 10.17 16.66 8.94
CA ILE A 376 9.10 16.07 9.77
C ILE A 376 7.73 16.53 9.27
N HIS A 377 7.60 17.81 8.91
CA HIS A 377 6.39 18.37 8.30
C HIS A 377 5.98 17.56 7.06
N LEU A 378 6.91 17.38 6.12
CA LEU A 378 6.66 16.64 4.89
C LEU A 378 6.37 15.16 5.15
N ALA A 379 7.13 14.50 6.02
CA ALA A 379 6.88 13.11 6.39
C ALA A 379 5.48 12.94 7.00
N GLY A 380 5.05 13.86 7.88
CA GLY A 380 3.71 13.86 8.48
C GLY A 380 2.61 14.00 7.43
N LYS A 381 2.76 14.92 6.46
CA LYS A 381 1.83 15.06 5.33
C LYS A 381 1.75 13.81 4.46
N LEU A 382 2.89 13.19 4.16
CA LEU A 382 2.92 11.96 3.36
C LEU A 382 2.23 10.79 4.08
N ILE A 383 2.38 10.66 5.40
CA ILE A 383 1.64 9.65 6.19
C ILE A 383 0.13 9.85 6.04
N VAL A 384 -0.36 11.10 6.16
CA VAL A 384 -1.78 11.42 5.95
C VAL A 384 -2.23 11.07 4.54
N ALA A 385 -1.47 11.51 3.54
CA ALA A 385 -1.78 11.32 2.13
C ALA A 385 -1.87 9.83 1.76
N ILE A 386 -0.87 9.03 2.15
CA ILE A 386 -0.83 7.58 1.89
C ILE A 386 -1.97 6.88 2.64
N SER A 387 -2.23 7.24 3.88
CA SER A 387 -3.33 6.64 4.67
C SER A 387 -4.70 6.89 4.05
N LEU A 388 -4.95 8.11 3.56
CA LEU A 388 -6.20 8.44 2.86
C LEU A 388 -6.32 7.70 1.52
N VAL A 389 -5.23 7.62 0.75
CA VAL A 389 -5.22 6.85 -0.49
C VAL A 389 -5.56 5.39 -0.20
N ILE A 390 -4.93 4.76 0.80
CA ILE A 390 -5.22 3.37 1.17
C ILE A 390 -6.71 3.20 1.53
N LEU A 391 -7.29 4.09 2.36
CA LEU A 391 -8.71 4.03 2.72
C LEU A 391 -9.63 4.13 1.50
N VAL A 392 -9.35 5.07 0.59
CA VAL A 392 -10.19 5.26 -0.62
C VAL A 392 -10.03 4.09 -1.59
N THR A 393 -8.81 3.63 -1.84
CA THR A 393 -8.55 2.53 -2.77
C THR A 393 -8.97 1.17 -2.20
N THR A 394 -9.21 1.06 -0.89
CA THR A 394 -9.83 -0.13 -0.27
C THR A 394 -11.19 -0.44 -0.89
N LEU A 395 -11.94 0.58 -1.32
CA LEU A 395 -13.26 0.39 -1.93
C LEU A 395 -13.20 -0.34 -3.29
N VAL A 396 -12.13 -0.15 -4.06
CA VAL A 396 -12.11 -0.52 -5.50
C VAL A 396 -11.06 -1.58 -5.83
N ILE A 397 -9.94 -1.59 -5.11
CA ILE A 397 -8.82 -2.50 -5.37
C ILE A 397 -8.21 -3.03 -4.07
N SER A 398 -9.02 -3.17 -3.02
CA SER A 398 -8.68 -3.77 -1.73
C SER A 398 -7.60 -3.04 -0.91
N GLY A 399 -7.09 -1.90 -1.40
CA GLY A 399 -6.26 -0.95 -0.65
C GLY A 399 -5.12 -1.62 0.11
N PHE A 400 -5.21 -1.63 1.44
CA PHE A 400 -4.19 -2.20 2.32
C PHE A 400 -3.95 -3.69 2.05
N PHE A 401 -4.96 -4.44 1.60
CA PHE A 401 -4.87 -5.89 1.33
C PHE A 401 -4.52 -6.20 -0.13
N ASN A 402 -4.17 -5.19 -0.93
CA ASN A 402 -3.77 -5.39 -2.32
C ASN A 402 -2.34 -5.95 -2.39
N LYS A 403 -2.24 -7.19 -2.88
CA LYS A 403 -1.00 -7.98 -2.92
C LYS A 403 0.06 -7.46 -3.87
N GLY A 404 -0.34 -6.87 -4.99
CA GLY A 404 0.60 -6.45 -6.02
C GLY A 404 1.07 -5.01 -5.79
N SER A 405 0.21 -4.06 -6.19
CA SER A 405 0.65 -2.69 -6.47
C SER A 405 0.85 -1.82 -5.24
N PHE A 406 0.32 -2.21 -4.07
CA PHE A 406 0.39 -1.41 -2.84
C PHE A 406 1.58 -1.75 -1.93
N LEU A 407 2.22 -2.91 -2.12
CA LEU A 407 3.28 -3.36 -1.24
C LEU A 407 4.39 -2.30 -1.03
N PRO A 408 4.92 -1.65 -2.09
CA PRO A 408 5.95 -0.63 -1.92
C PRO A 408 5.45 0.61 -1.15
N ILE A 409 4.18 0.99 -1.34
CA ILE A 409 3.57 2.12 -0.65
C ILE A 409 3.43 1.84 0.85
N ILE A 410 3.09 0.60 1.21
CA ILE A 410 2.97 0.18 2.61
C ILE A 410 4.36 0.14 3.28
N ILE A 411 5.40 -0.33 2.58
CA ILE A 411 6.80 -0.25 3.06
C ILE A 411 7.20 1.21 3.31
N ILE A 412 6.88 2.11 2.39
CA ILE A 412 7.21 3.53 2.55
C ILE A 412 6.43 4.16 3.72
N LEU A 413 5.16 3.79 3.91
CA LEU A 413 4.39 4.24 5.07
C LEU A 413 5.06 3.84 6.39
N GLY A 414 5.50 2.58 6.50
CA GLY A 414 6.24 2.10 7.67
C GLY A 414 7.55 2.88 7.89
N SER A 415 8.27 3.15 6.79
CA SER A 415 9.51 3.92 6.80
C SER A 415 9.28 5.35 7.33
N LEU A 416 8.25 6.05 6.84
CA LEU A 416 7.91 7.41 7.27
C LEU A 416 7.55 7.46 8.77
N ILE A 417 6.80 6.47 9.26
CA ILE A 417 6.43 6.39 10.69
C ILE A 417 7.69 6.23 11.56
N ALA A 418 8.59 5.31 11.18
CA ALA A 418 9.85 5.09 11.88
C ALA A 418 10.77 6.32 11.86
N TYR A 419 10.86 7.04 10.74
CA TYR A 419 11.66 8.26 10.64
C TYR A 419 11.25 9.29 11.68
N ILE A 420 9.95 9.55 11.78
CA ILE A 420 9.39 10.51 12.75
C ILE A 420 9.61 10.02 14.18
N GLY A 421 9.38 8.73 14.45
CA GLY A 421 9.55 8.13 15.78
C GLY A 421 11.00 8.18 16.27
N ASN A 422 11.97 8.01 15.38
CA ASN A 422 13.39 8.08 15.70
C ASN A 422 13.86 9.48 16.09
N ILE A 423 13.31 10.54 15.47
CA ILE A 423 13.72 11.91 15.80
C ILE A 423 13.24 12.33 17.20
N LYS A 424 12.11 11.79 17.67
CA LYS A 424 11.56 12.07 19.01
C LYS A 424 12.16 11.21 20.14
N ASN A 425 12.90 10.15 19.82
CA ASN A 425 13.62 9.32 20.80
C ASN A 425 15.15 9.47 20.64
N PRO A 426 15.76 10.58 21.09
CA PRO A 426 17.21 10.63 21.30
C PRO A 426 17.66 9.73 22.47
N PHE A 427 16.73 9.16 23.24
CA PHE A 427 16.94 8.40 24.48
C PHE A 427 17.25 6.91 24.32
N ILE A 428 17.55 6.43 23.12
CA ILE A 428 18.50 5.31 23.06
C ILE A 428 19.85 5.99 23.22
N PRO A 429 20.51 5.91 24.41
CA PRO A 429 21.85 6.42 24.52
C PRO A 429 22.64 5.81 23.37
N ARG A 430 23.43 6.65 22.68
CA ARG A 430 24.63 6.14 22.03
C ARG A 430 25.30 5.31 23.12
N LYS A 431 25.17 3.98 23.09
CA LYS A 431 26.12 3.19 23.84
C LYS A 431 27.40 3.40 23.07
N PRO A 432 28.39 4.17 23.56
CA PRO A 432 29.74 3.74 23.28
C PRO A 432 29.76 2.28 23.72
N ILE A 433 30.31 1.42 22.87
CA ILE A 433 30.71 0.09 23.30
C ILE A 433 31.52 0.34 24.56
N LEU A 434 30.95 -0.01 25.72
CA LEU A 434 31.61 0.13 27.01
C LEU A 434 32.83 -0.77 26.92
N MET A 435 33.98 -0.17 26.61
CA MET A 435 35.24 -0.60 27.19
C MET A 435 34.99 -0.62 28.69
N ALA A 436 35.03 -1.82 29.27
CA ALA A 436 35.15 -1.98 30.70
C ALA A 436 36.43 -1.27 31.13
N CYS A 437 36.30 -0.02 31.58
CA CYS A 437 37.32 0.64 32.36
C CYS A 437 37.23 0.02 33.76
N GLN A 438 38.02 -1.02 34.01
CA GLN A 438 38.40 -1.37 35.37
C GLN A 438 39.41 -0.31 35.84
N SER A 439 38.91 0.72 36.52
CA SER A 439 39.60 1.35 37.64
C SER A 439 38.77 0.98 38.88
N GLY A 440 39.27 0.50 39.99
CA GLY A 440 40.61 0.39 40.56
C GLY A 440 40.45 0.53 42.08
N ARG A 441 41.39 -0.03 42.86
CA ARG A 441 41.53 -0.09 44.34
C ARG A 441 41.01 -1.40 44.93
N ILE A 442 41.78 -2.19 45.68
CA ILE A 442 43.01 -1.97 46.44
C ILE A 442 44.08 -2.99 46.04
#